data_AF-K9Q422-F1
#
_entry.id   AF-K9Q422-F1
#
_cell.length_a   1.000
_cell.length_b   1.000
_cell.length_c   1.000
_cell.angle_alpha   90.00
_cell.angle_beta   90.00
_cell.angle_gamma   90.00
#
_symmetry.space_group_name_H-M   'P 1'
#
loop_
_entity.id
_entity.type
_entity.pdbx_description
1 polymer ?
#
loop_
_entity_poly.entity_id
_entity_poly.type
_entity_poly.pdbx_seq_one_letter_code
_entity_poly.pdbx_strand_id
1 'polypeptide(L)'
;MDYEIMGTKNKAVTAYLPADIEIRLAEYCLEHGLSRQGKKSGKEKPALGTGIIEVLRTFFGTEMNGNVAGTVIDKKEIQKIISKTLPSNVPTEDWVKAEIQQAIAALKSELATDETVTEEKTDNTDKSEADVTPEASEPAPKAETKLILNQADLSRRLSSNPSTLSRHQKKGESHFAQWSKAKDPEKLAWQFDGIKNNSKMFTPIK
;
A
#
# COMPACT_ATOMS: atom_id res chain seq x y z
N MET A 1 31.13 -36.96 -12.27
CA MET A 1 29.76 -36.89 -11.72
C MET A 1 29.64 -35.53 -11.08
N ASP A 2 29.13 -34.57 -11.83
CA ASP A 2 28.87 -33.24 -11.30
C ASP A 2 27.61 -33.32 -10.43
N TYR A 3 27.80 -33.20 -9.12
CA TYR A 3 26.69 -33.03 -8.20
C TYR A 3 26.07 -31.67 -8.48
N GLU A 4 24.97 -31.64 -9.25
CA GLU A 4 24.09 -30.47 -9.27
C GLU A 4 23.63 -30.25 -7.83
N ILE A 5 24.08 -29.14 -7.25
CA ILE A 5 23.56 -28.63 -5.99
C ILE A 5 22.07 -28.37 -6.24
N MET A 6 21.20 -29.28 -5.82
CA MET A 6 19.76 -29.06 -5.72
C MET A 6 19.48 -28.00 -4.64
N GLY A 7 19.96 -26.78 -4.86
CA GLY A 7 19.74 -25.64 -4.00
C GLY A 7 18.29 -25.20 -4.18
N THR A 8 17.51 -25.27 -3.11
CA THR A 8 16.19 -24.64 -3.09
C THR A 8 16.38 -23.13 -3.27
N LYS A 9 15.77 -22.57 -4.33
CA LYS A 9 15.78 -21.12 -4.59
C LYS A 9 14.79 -20.43 -3.64
N ASN A 10 15.15 -20.36 -2.37
CA ASN A 10 14.32 -19.72 -1.35
C ASN A 10 14.18 -18.23 -1.65
N LYS A 11 12.93 -17.74 -1.70
CA LYS A 11 12.61 -16.32 -1.90
C LYS A 11 12.03 -15.76 -0.62
N ALA A 12 12.51 -14.57 -0.22
CA ALA A 12 11.89 -13.82 0.86
C ALA A 12 10.58 -13.19 0.37
N VAL A 13 9.51 -13.39 1.13
CA VAL A 13 8.19 -12.81 0.86
C VAL A 13 7.76 -12.06 2.11
N THR A 14 7.19 -10.88 1.91
CA THR A 14 6.57 -10.07 2.98
C THR A 14 5.07 -10.07 2.76
N ALA A 15 4.32 -10.49 3.76
CA ALA A 15 2.86 -10.48 3.75
C ALA A 15 2.35 -9.78 5.00
N TYR A 16 1.18 -9.16 4.88
CA TYR A 16 0.45 -8.64 6.03
C TYR A 16 -0.37 -9.77 6.65
N LEU A 17 -0.29 -9.91 7.97
CA LEU A 17 -1.11 -10.84 8.72
C LEU A 17 -1.97 -10.04 9.71
N PRO A 18 -3.30 -10.24 9.73
CA PRO A 18 -4.17 -9.71 10.76
C PRO A 18 -3.72 -10.16 12.17
N ALA A 19 -3.91 -9.29 13.16
CA ALA A 19 -3.42 -9.51 14.53
C ALA A 19 -4.03 -10.75 15.22
N ASP A 20 -5.30 -11.04 14.93
CA ASP A 20 -6.00 -12.23 15.41
C ASP A 20 -5.39 -13.53 14.86
N ILE A 21 -5.00 -13.54 13.57
CA ILE A 21 -4.34 -14.69 12.95
C ILE A 21 -2.91 -14.83 13.47
N GLU A 22 -2.20 -13.73 13.70
CA GLU A 22 -0.85 -13.75 14.28
C GLU A 22 -0.84 -14.40 15.67
N ILE A 23 -1.83 -14.10 16.52
CA ILE A 23 -1.97 -14.69 17.85
C ILE A 23 -2.19 -16.21 17.74
N ARG A 24 -3.15 -16.65 16.91
CA ARG A 24 -3.43 -18.08 16.71
C ARG A 24 -2.22 -18.83 16.14
N LEU A 25 -1.50 -18.20 15.21
CA LEU A 25 -0.30 -18.76 14.63
C LEU A 25 0.83 -18.87 15.67
N ALA A 26 0.95 -17.89 16.57
CA ALA A 26 1.90 -17.93 17.68
C ALA A 26 1.58 -19.08 18.64
N GLU A 27 0.31 -19.27 19.01
CA GLU A 27 -0.15 -20.40 19.83
C GLU A 27 0.16 -21.74 19.16
N TYR A 28 -0.20 -21.88 17.87
CA TYR A 28 0.11 -23.06 17.06
C TYR A 28 1.62 -23.36 17.03
N CYS A 29 2.46 -22.32 16.91
CA CYS A 29 3.92 -22.50 16.92
C CYS A 29 4.43 -23.05 18.26
N LEU A 30 3.84 -22.62 19.39
CA LEU A 30 4.23 -23.09 20.71
C LEU A 30 3.75 -24.54 20.95
N GLU A 31 2.52 -24.86 20.56
CA GLU A 31 1.95 -26.21 20.68
C GLU A 31 2.74 -27.26 19.90
N HIS A 32 3.20 -26.91 18.69
CA HIS A 32 3.96 -27.82 17.83
C HIS A 32 5.48 -27.76 18.02
N GLY A 33 5.97 -27.11 19.08
CA GLY A 33 7.40 -26.99 19.36
C GLY A 33 8.18 -26.22 18.29
N LEU A 34 7.50 -25.41 17.48
CA LEU A 34 8.07 -24.50 16.49
C LEU A 34 8.50 -23.20 17.18
N SER A 35 9.32 -23.32 18.22
CA SER A 35 9.84 -22.18 18.99
C SER A 35 11.34 -21.97 18.73
N ARG A 36 11.79 -20.72 18.86
CA ARG A 36 13.20 -20.35 18.85
C ARG A 36 13.60 -19.97 20.26
N GLN A 37 14.63 -20.63 20.77
CA GLN A 37 15.25 -20.26 22.04
C GLN A 37 15.87 -18.86 21.90
N GLY A 38 15.32 -17.89 22.63
CA GLY A 38 15.84 -16.53 22.63
C GLY A 38 17.18 -16.45 23.35
N LYS A 39 18.27 -16.14 22.63
CA LYS A 39 19.65 -16.01 23.16
C LYS A 39 19.82 -15.09 24.38
N LYS A 40 18.84 -14.25 24.72
CA LYS A 40 18.95 -13.25 25.80
C LYS A 40 17.93 -13.39 26.93
N SER A 41 16.95 -14.29 26.84
CA SER A 41 15.87 -14.30 27.83
C SER A 41 15.39 -15.69 28.27
N GLY A 42 15.88 -16.78 27.67
CA GLY A 42 15.39 -18.14 27.99
C GLY A 42 13.89 -18.37 27.71
N LYS A 43 13.16 -17.32 27.33
CA LYS A 43 11.77 -17.37 26.90
C LYS A 43 11.71 -17.82 25.46
N GLU A 44 10.94 -18.88 25.24
CA GLU A 44 10.63 -19.40 23.91
C GLU A 44 9.86 -18.35 23.13
N LYS A 45 10.37 -17.98 21.94
CA LYS A 45 9.65 -17.11 21.02
C LYS A 45 9.09 -17.96 19.89
N PRO A 46 7.82 -17.78 19.49
CA PRO A 46 7.23 -18.54 18.41
C PRO A 46 7.96 -18.25 17.09
N ALA A 47 8.27 -19.29 16.32
CA ALA A 47 8.91 -19.18 15.02
C ALA A 47 7.87 -19.02 13.91
N LEU A 48 7.24 -17.84 13.84
CA LEU A 48 6.12 -17.56 12.93
C LEU A 48 6.39 -17.97 11.47
N GLY A 49 7.59 -17.71 10.96
CA GLY A 49 7.95 -18.11 9.59
C GLY A 49 7.93 -19.62 9.36
N THR A 50 8.36 -20.41 10.35
CA THR A 50 8.28 -21.88 10.28
C THR A 50 6.84 -22.35 10.43
N GLY A 51 6.07 -21.75 11.33
CA GLY A 51 4.65 -22.04 11.51
C GLY A 51 3.85 -21.82 10.22
N ILE A 52 4.08 -20.70 9.52
CA ILE A 52 3.41 -20.42 8.23
C ILE A 52 3.73 -21.50 7.20
N ILE A 53 4.99 -21.93 7.10
CA ILE A 53 5.38 -22.98 6.15
C ILE A 53 4.69 -24.31 6.49
N GLU A 54 4.58 -24.65 7.77
CA GLU A 54 3.93 -25.90 8.18
C GLU A 54 2.42 -25.86 7.91
N VAL A 55 1.77 -24.74 8.24
CA VAL A 55 0.36 -24.52 7.93
C VAL A 55 0.12 -24.61 6.41
N LEU A 56 0.92 -23.90 5.61
CA LEU A 56 0.85 -23.98 4.16
C LEU A 56 1.11 -25.40 3.66
N ARG A 57 2.02 -26.15 4.27
CA ARG A 57 2.23 -27.57 3.95
C ARG A 57 1.00 -28.42 4.27
N THR A 58 0.28 -28.16 5.36
CA THR A 58 -0.96 -28.90 5.65
C THR A 58 -2.04 -28.61 4.60
N PHE A 59 -2.18 -27.35 4.18
CA PHE A 59 -3.19 -26.96 3.20
C PHE A 59 -2.86 -27.36 1.76
N PHE A 60 -1.58 -27.33 1.37
CA PHE A 60 -1.14 -27.53 -0.01
C PHE A 60 -0.33 -28.82 -0.22
N GLY A 61 0.08 -29.50 0.84
CA GLY A 61 0.99 -30.66 0.77
C GLY A 61 0.32 -32.01 0.64
N THR A 62 -1.00 -32.10 0.83
CA THR A 62 -1.77 -33.35 0.70
C THR A 62 -2.08 -33.75 -0.74
N GLU A 63 -1.89 -32.85 -1.73
CA GLU A 63 -2.23 -33.16 -3.14
C GLU A 63 -1.01 -33.41 -4.05
N MET A 64 0.22 -33.29 -3.56
CA MET A 64 1.42 -33.34 -4.43
C MET A 64 2.25 -34.62 -4.31
N ASN A 65 1.94 -35.52 -3.36
CA ASN A 65 2.69 -36.76 -3.17
C ASN A 65 1.76 -37.97 -3.10
N GLY A 66 1.43 -38.54 -4.27
CA GLY A 66 1.04 -39.93 -4.39
C GLY A 66 -0.45 -40.21 -4.61
N ASN A 67 -0.83 -40.24 -5.88
CA ASN A 67 -1.93 -41.05 -6.41
C ASN A 67 -3.34 -40.75 -5.86
N VAL A 68 -3.91 -39.62 -6.27
CA VAL A 68 -5.31 -39.62 -6.69
C VAL A 68 -5.34 -39.02 -8.08
N ALA A 69 -5.88 -39.76 -9.04
CA ALA A 69 -6.45 -39.19 -10.24
C ALA A 69 -7.59 -38.24 -9.81
N GLY A 70 -7.21 -37.04 -9.36
CA GLY A 70 -8.12 -35.97 -9.01
C GLY A 70 -8.72 -35.46 -10.29
N THR A 71 -9.94 -35.91 -10.56
CA THR A 71 -10.83 -35.39 -11.59
C THR A 71 -10.70 -33.88 -11.66
N VAL A 72 -10.27 -33.38 -12.82
CA VAL A 72 -10.51 -32.00 -13.22
C VAL A 72 -11.98 -31.73 -12.94
N ILE A 73 -12.29 -30.98 -11.88
CA ILE A 73 -13.67 -30.64 -11.55
C ILE A 73 -14.18 -29.89 -12.76
N ASP A 74 -15.10 -30.52 -13.48
CA ASP A 74 -15.53 -30.03 -14.77
C ASP A 74 -16.20 -28.66 -14.56
N LYS A 75 -16.04 -27.72 -15.50
CA LYS A 75 -16.53 -26.33 -15.34
C LYS A 75 -18.03 -26.28 -14.99
N LYS A 76 -18.78 -27.31 -15.42
CA LYS A 76 -20.20 -27.53 -15.13
C LYS A 76 -20.47 -27.92 -13.69
N GLU A 77 -19.59 -28.68 -13.07
CA GLU A 77 -19.71 -29.11 -11.69
C GLU A 77 -19.39 -27.95 -10.72
N ILE A 78 -18.41 -27.11 -11.07
CA ILE A 78 -18.15 -25.84 -10.38
C ILE A 78 -19.37 -24.91 -10.44
N GLN A 79 -19.99 -24.74 -11.62
CA GLN A 79 -21.21 -23.94 -11.75
C GLN A 79 -22.38 -24.49 -10.93
N LYS A 80 -22.51 -25.81 -10.83
CA LYS A 80 -23.56 -26.45 -10.02
C LYS A 80 -23.35 -26.21 -8.52
N ILE A 81 -22.10 -26.22 -8.05
CA ILE A 81 -21.78 -25.90 -6.65
C ILE A 81 -22.06 -24.43 -6.36
N ILE A 82 -21.62 -23.53 -7.24
CA ILE A 82 -21.88 -22.07 -7.17
C ILE A 82 -23.39 -21.79 -7.09
N SER A 83 -24.20 -22.46 -7.91
CA SER A 83 -25.67 -22.27 -7.89
C SER A 83 -26.35 -22.71 -6.59
N LYS A 84 -25.72 -23.60 -5.81
CA LYS A 84 -26.28 -24.11 -4.54
C LYS A 84 -25.81 -23.32 -3.31
N THR A 85 -24.65 -22.67 -3.37
CA THR A 85 -24.00 -22.10 -2.18
C THR A 85 -24.07 -20.58 -2.10
N LEU A 86 -24.41 -19.90 -3.20
CA LEU A 86 -24.52 -18.44 -3.20
C LEU A 86 -25.92 -17.98 -2.77
N PRO A 87 -26.03 -17.02 -1.82
CA PRO A 87 -27.30 -16.40 -1.48
C PRO A 87 -27.85 -15.62 -2.68
N SER A 88 -29.18 -15.53 -2.80
CA SER A 88 -29.90 -14.94 -3.95
C SER A 88 -29.62 -13.46 -4.23
N ASN A 89 -28.75 -12.83 -3.45
CA ASN A 89 -28.40 -11.42 -3.52
C ASN A 89 -27.01 -11.19 -4.13
N VAL A 90 -26.39 -12.21 -4.75
CA VAL A 90 -25.17 -12.03 -5.54
C VAL A 90 -25.57 -11.76 -6.99
N PRO A 91 -25.22 -10.58 -7.53
CA PRO A 91 -25.34 -10.27 -8.94
C PRO A 91 -24.77 -11.38 -9.82
N THR A 92 -25.64 -12.08 -10.55
CA THR A 92 -25.19 -13.01 -11.60
C THR A 92 -24.60 -12.21 -12.76
N GLU A 93 -23.69 -12.84 -13.49
CA GLU A 93 -23.04 -12.22 -14.67
C GLU A 93 -24.07 -11.71 -15.69
N ASP A 94 -25.19 -12.43 -15.85
CA ASP A 94 -26.27 -12.05 -16.76
C ASP A 94 -27.04 -10.82 -16.28
N TRP A 95 -27.26 -10.68 -14.96
CA TRP A 95 -27.89 -9.50 -14.38
C TRP A 95 -27.01 -8.25 -14.56
N VAL A 96 -25.71 -8.39 -14.29
CA VAL A 96 -24.75 -7.28 -14.48
C VAL A 96 -24.69 -6.87 -15.96
N LYS A 97 -24.69 -7.83 -16.88
CA LYS A 97 -24.71 -7.54 -18.33
C LYS A 97 -26.00 -6.85 -18.76
N ALA A 98 -27.15 -7.27 -18.25
CA ALA A 98 -28.43 -6.64 -18.55
C ALA A 98 -28.48 -5.18 -18.06
N GLU A 99 -28.02 -4.92 -16.83
CA GLU A 99 -27.97 -3.57 -16.25
C GLU A 99 -27.03 -2.65 -17.05
N ILE A 100 -25.85 -3.14 -17.42
CA ILE A 100 -24.90 -2.39 -18.27
C ILE A 100 -25.50 -2.10 -19.65
N GLN A 101 -26.18 -3.08 -20.26
CA GLN A 101 -26.83 -2.87 -21.56
C GLN A 101 -27.96 -1.85 -21.48
N GLN A 102 -28.75 -1.88 -20.40
CA GLN A 102 -29.82 -0.91 -20.16
C GLN A 102 -29.26 0.50 -19.96
N ALA A 103 -28.16 0.65 -19.20
CA ALA A 103 -27.48 1.93 -19.03
C ALA A 103 -26.90 2.47 -20.35
N ILE A 104 -26.30 1.60 -21.17
CA ILE A 104 -25.80 1.98 -22.50
C ILE A 104 -26.95 2.41 -23.42
N ALA A 105 -28.10 1.72 -23.37
CA ALA A 105 -29.26 2.07 -24.18
C ALA A 105 -29.87 3.41 -23.75
N ALA A 106 -29.96 3.69 -22.45
CA ALA A 106 -30.41 4.98 -21.93
C ALA A 106 -29.50 6.12 -22.38
N LEU A 107 -28.17 5.97 -22.24
CA LEU A 107 -27.20 6.97 -22.69
C LEU A 107 -27.26 7.21 -24.20
N LYS A 108 -27.45 6.15 -25.00
CA LYS A 108 -27.63 6.30 -26.46
C LYS A 108 -28.95 6.98 -26.82
N SER A 109 -30.00 6.76 -26.06
CA SER A 109 -31.29 7.43 -26.27
C SER A 109 -31.23 8.91 -25.93
N GLU A 110 -30.48 9.30 -24.88
CA GLU A 110 -30.24 10.70 -24.51
C GLU A 110 -29.35 11.41 -25.54
N LEU A 111 -28.35 10.72 -26.09
CA LEU A 111 -27.50 11.28 -27.15
C LEU A 111 -28.26 11.48 -28.47
N ALA A 112 -29.27 10.64 -28.76
CA ALA A 112 -30.09 10.76 -29.96
C ALA A 112 -31.15 11.88 -29.87
N THR A 113 -31.41 12.43 -28.68
CA THR A 113 -32.39 13.51 -28.48
C THR A 113 -31.82 14.92 -28.60
N ASP A 114 -30.51 15.09 -28.79
CA ASP A 114 -29.86 16.42 -28.84
C ASP A 114 -29.45 16.85 -30.26
N GLU A 115 -29.79 16.09 -31.30
CA GLU A 115 -29.56 16.47 -32.70
C GLU A 115 -30.84 17.05 -33.35
N THR A 116 -31.32 18.19 -32.85
CA THR A 116 -31.97 19.19 -33.73
C THR A 116 -31.87 20.60 -33.15
N VAL A 117 -31.35 21.53 -33.99
CA VAL A 117 -31.39 23.00 -33.91
C VAL A 117 -30.12 23.72 -33.38
N THR A 118 -29.19 23.90 -34.34
CA THR A 118 -28.64 25.20 -34.79
C THR A 118 -27.39 25.81 -34.13
N GLU A 119 -26.28 25.63 -34.85
CA GLU A 119 -25.33 26.64 -35.36
C GLU A 119 -25.11 27.96 -34.59
N GLU A 120 -23.85 28.18 -34.14
CA GLU A 120 -22.97 29.34 -34.42
C GLU A 120 -21.67 29.13 -33.59
N LYS A 121 -20.59 28.56 -34.14
CA LYS A 121 -19.50 29.19 -34.92
C LYS A 121 -18.81 30.39 -34.25
N THR A 122 -17.70 30.11 -33.55
CA THR A 122 -16.34 30.72 -33.60
C THR A 122 -15.56 30.11 -32.41
N ASP A 123 -14.60 29.21 -32.53
CA ASP A 123 -13.31 29.27 -33.25
C ASP A 123 -12.47 30.50 -32.86
N ASN A 124 -11.63 30.39 -31.82
CA ASN A 124 -10.19 30.37 -32.07
C ASN A 124 -9.31 30.04 -30.84
N THR A 125 -8.33 29.22 -31.18
CA THR A 125 -7.21 28.61 -30.49
C THR A 125 -6.04 29.58 -30.22
N ASP A 126 -5.20 29.19 -29.24
CA ASP A 126 -3.72 29.31 -29.18
C ASP A 126 -3.02 30.50 -28.47
N LYS A 127 -2.37 30.17 -27.33
CA LYS A 127 -0.91 29.94 -27.19
C LYS A 127 0.05 31.02 -26.61
N SER A 128 0.87 30.49 -25.69
CA SER A 128 2.26 30.79 -25.27
C SER A 128 2.64 31.97 -24.35
N GLU A 129 3.10 31.55 -23.16
CA GLU A 129 4.47 31.69 -22.61
C GLU A 129 5.11 33.04 -22.25
N ALA A 130 5.53 33.06 -20.97
CA ALA A 130 6.78 33.58 -20.38
C ALA A 130 7.03 35.10 -20.33
N ASP A 131 7.34 35.63 -19.13
CA ASP A 131 8.74 35.83 -18.67
C ASP A 131 8.86 36.94 -17.58
N VAL A 132 9.89 36.79 -16.71
CA VAL A 132 10.61 37.75 -15.87
C VAL A 132 9.99 38.38 -14.59
N THR A 133 10.49 37.93 -13.43
CA THR A 133 10.66 38.71 -12.17
C THR A 133 11.94 39.56 -12.25
N PRO A 134 12.09 40.74 -11.60
CA PRO A 134 12.59 40.74 -10.21
C PRO A 134 12.21 41.95 -9.31
N GLU A 135 12.53 41.80 -8.02
CA GLU A 135 13.06 42.85 -7.11
C GLU A 135 12.14 43.65 -6.15
N ALA A 136 12.00 43.09 -4.93
CA ALA A 136 12.30 43.65 -3.60
C ALA A 136 11.92 45.11 -3.20
N SER A 137 11.08 45.23 -2.14
CA SER A 137 11.44 45.93 -0.89
C SER A 137 10.40 45.72 0.22
N GLU A 138 10.86 45.14 1.33
CA GLU A 138 10.24 44.96 2.67
C GLU A 138 9.92 46.30 3.40
N PRO A 139 9.15 46.37 4.52
CA PRO A 139 9.38 45.57 5.74
C PRO A 139 8.16 45.08 6.55
N ALA A 140 8.45 44.08 7.39
CA ALA A 140 7.64 43.28 8.31
C ALA A 140 6.61 43.99 9.21
N PRO A 141 5.68 43.21 9.80
CA PRO A 141 5.94 42.83 11.20
C PRO A 141 5.97 41.31 11.44
N LYS A 142 6.87 40.97 12.36
CA LYS A 142 7.19 39.64 12.89
C LYS A 142 5.93 38.95 13.45
N ALA A 143 5.58 37.81 12.87
CA ALA A 143 4.85 36.76 13.57
C ALA A 143 5.60 35.45 13.36
N GLU A 144 6.22 34.94 14.43
CA GLU A 144 6.88 33.63 14.44
C GLU A 144 5.82 32.53 14.33
N THR A 145 5.33 32.27 13.12
CA THR A 145 4.51 31.09 12.88
C THR A 145 5.42 29.88 12.99
N LYS A 146 5.32 29.13 14.09
CA LYS A 146 5.92 27.80 14.21
C LYS A 146 5.46 26.99 12.99
N LEU A 147 6.34 26.81 12.01
CA LEU A 147 6.05 26.01 10.83
C LEU A 147 5.96 24.55 11.27
N ILE A 148 4.76 24.06 11.56
CA ILE A 148 4.54 22.66 11.87
C ILE A 148 4.17 21.95 10.57
N LEU A 149 5.08 21.12 10.07
CA LEU A 149 4.87 20.35 8.85
C LEU A 149 4.61 18.88 9.19
N ASN A 150 3.71 18.24 8.44
CA ASN A 150 3.60 16.78 8.49
C ASN A 150 4.78 16.12 7.74
N GLN A 151 4.91 14.81 7.87
CA GLN A 151 5.98 14.04 7.23
C GLN A 151 5.98 14.16 5.69
N ALA A 152 4.81 14.21 5.06
CA ALA A 152 4.72 14.32 3.60
C ALA A 152 5.18 15.70 3.13
N ASP A 153 4.74 16.76 3.78
CA ASP A 153 5.10 18.16 3.50
C ASP A 153 6.59 18.38 3.70
N LEU A 154 7.15 17.91 4.82
CA LEU A 154 8.58 18.01 5.06
C LEU A 154 9.38 17.21 4.01
N SER A 155 8.87 16.05 3.58
CA SER A 155 9.56 15.23 2.58
C SER A 155 9.63 15.95 1.23
N ARG A 156 8.54 16.61 0.83
CA ARG A 156 8.49 17.44 -0.38
C ARG A 156 9.48 18.59 -0.30
N ARG A 157 9.49 19.31 0.83
CA ARG A 157 10.39 20.44 1.06
C ARG A 157 11.87 20.05 1.03
N LEU A 158 12.23 18.93 1.66
CA LEU A 158 13.60 18.41 1.67
C LEU A 158 13.97 17.61 0.39
N SER A 159 13.08 17.59 -0.62
CA SER A 159 13.24 16.79 -1.85
C SER A 159 13.64 15.32 -1.55
N SER A 160 12.98 14.73 -0.56
CA SER A 160 13.26 13.39 -0.06
C SER A 160 11.99 12.57 0.09
N ASN A 161 12.12 11.25 0.27
CA ASN A 161 10.98 10.36 0.48
C ASN A 161 10.61 10.32 1.99
N PRO A 162 9.32 10.21 2.38
CA PRO A 162 8.90 9.99 3.76
C PRO A 162 9.66 8.87 4.48
N SER A 163 10.02 7.79 3.77
CA SER A 163 10.82 6.69 4.31
C SER A 163 12.24 7.10 4.70
N THR A 164 12.89 7.96 3.91
CA THR A 164 14.20 8.54 4.20
C THR A 164 14.16 9.40 5.45
N LEU A 165 13.12 10.25 5.60
CA LEU A 165 12.92 11.03 6.82
C LEU A 165 12.86 10.13 8.05
N SER A 166 12.05 9.08 8.00
CA SER A 166 11.91 8.13 9.11
C SER A 166 13.22 7.40 9.44
N ARG A 167 14.06 7.10 8.44
CA ARG A 167 15.38 6.49 8.66
C ARG A 167 16.34 7.47 9.35
N HIS A 168 16.37 8.72 8.93
CA HIS A 168 17.25 9.74 9.52
C HIS A 168 16.79 10.16 10.91
N GLN A 169 15.48 10.25 11.14
CA GLN A 169 14.89 10.45 12.46
C GLN A 169 15.34 9.36 13.45
N LYS A 170 15.33 8.08 13.04
CA LYS A 170 15.76 6.94 13.88
C LYS A 170 17.23 6.98 14.29
N LYS A 171 18.08 7.73 13.57
CA LYS A 171 19.51 7.88 13.91
C LYS A 171 19.74 8.86 15.07
N GLY A 172 18.70 9.57 15.51
CA GLY A 172 18.74 10.52 16.61
C GLY A 172 18.41 11.95 16.17
N GLU A 173 17.90 12.74 17.11
CA GLU A 173 17.43 14.10 16.86
C GLU A 173 18.56 15.03 16.37
N SER A 174 19.74 14.95 16.99
CA SER A 174 20.91 15.74 16.59
C SER A 174 21.36 15.44 15.15
N HIS A 175 21.41 14.16 14.78
CA HIS A 175 21.75 13.74 13.41
C HIS A 175 20.67 14.19 12.41
N PHE A 176 19.39 14.11 12.79
CA PHE A 176 18.28 14.52 11.94
C PHE A 176 18.25 16.05 11.72
N ALA A 177 18.52 16.84 12.75
CA ALA A 177 18.62 18.30 12.67
C ALA A 177 19.74 18.75 11.71
N GLN A 178 20.93 18.15 11.81
CA GLN A 178 22.04 18.42 10.89
C GLN A 178 21.72 18.03 9.45
N TRP A 179 21.14 16.84 9.26
CA TRP A 179 20.79 16.33 7.94
C TRP A 179 19.69 17.15 7.26
N SER A 180 18.64 17.51 8.00
CA SER A 180 17.53 18.32 7.49
C SER A 180 17.98 19.73 7.14
N LYS A 181 18.82 20.36 7.99
CA LYS A 181 19.46 21.66 7.71
C LYS A 181 20.29 21.66 6.43
N ALA A 182 20.98 20.57 6.13
CA ALA A 182 21.78 20.44 4.91
C ALA A 182 20.93 20.25 3.64
N LYS A 183 19.68 19.80 3.78
CA LYS A 183 18.76 19.51 2.67
C LYS A 183 17.72 20.59 2.45
N ASP A 184 17.42 21.39 3.46
CA ASP A 184 16.42 22.44 3.37
C ASP A 184 16.93 23.64 2.57
N PRO A 185 16.17 24.16 1.60
CA PRO A 185 16.56 25.36 0.85
C PRO A 185 16.82 26.59 1.75
N GLU A 186 16.07 26.70 2.85
CA GLU A 186 16.21 27.79 3.84
C GLU A 186 17.20 27.46 4.96
N LYS A 187 17.89 26.30 4.90
CA LYS A 187 18.83 25.83 5.92
C LYS A 187 18.21 25.76 7.33
N LEU A 188 16.92 25.43 7.43
CA LEU A 188 16.26 25.17 8.72
C LEU A 188 16.57 23.75 9.19
N ALA A 189 16.97 23.62 10.46
CA ALA A 189 17.03 22.31 11.11
C ALA A 189 15.63 21.90 11.53
N TRP A 190 15.23 20.66 11.31
CA TRP A 190 13.92 20.14 11.69
C TRP A 190 14.05 19.14 12.83
N GLN A 191 13.07 19.11 13.73
CA GLN A 191 12.89 18.12 14.79
C GLN A 191 11.52 17.48 14.68
N PHE A 192 11.44 16.26 15.19
CA PHE A 192 10.18 15.56 15.36
C PHE A 192 9.43 16.04 16.61
N ASP A 193 8.21 16.54 16.44
CA ASP A 193 7.35 17.10 17.49
C ASP A 193 6.27 16.09 17.98
N GLY A 194 6.37 14.82 17.54
CA GLY A 194 5.42 13.77 17.89
C GLY A 194 4.41 13.43 16.80
N ILE A 195 3.38 12.66 17.16
CA ILE A 195 2.30 12.24 16.26
C ILE A 195 1.04 13.02 16.64
N LYS A 196 0.49 13.79 15.70
CA LYS A 196 -0.80 14.49 15.83
C LYS A 196 -1.71 14.00 14.71
N ASN A 197 -2.96 13.68 15.01
CA ASN A 197 -3.94 13.16 14.02
C ASN A 197 -3.38 11.99 13.18
N ASN A 198 -2.75 11.00 13.83
CA ASN A 198 -2.06 9.86 13.20
C ASN A 198 -0.93 10.22 12.21
N SER A 199 -0.49 11.47 12.18
CA SER A 199 0.58 11.95 11.30
C SER A 199 1.78 12.42 12.11
N LYS A 200 2.99 12.06 11.66
CA LYS A 200 4.23 12.57 12.25
C LYS A 200 4.39 14.05 11.92
N MET A 201 4.57 14.87 12.95
CA MET A 201 4.74 16.31 12.83
C MET A 201 6.18 16.71 13.10
N PHE A 202 6.61 17.77 12.42
CA PHE A 202 7.96 18.30 12.49
C PHE A 202 7.93 19.81 12.64
N THR A 203 8.85 20.32 13.46
CA THR A 203 9.01 21.75 13.74
C THR A 203 10.45 22.18 13.48
N PRO A 204 10.69 23.41 13.01
CA PRO A 204 12.04 23.92 12.84
C PRO A 204 12.66 24.24 14.21
N ILE A 205 13.92 23.84 14.39
CA ILE A 205 14.80 24.26 15.46
C ILE A 205 15.64 25.44 14.93
N LYS A 206 15.70 26.52 15.70
CA LYS A 206 16.61 27.64 15.44
C LYS A 206 18.02 27.34 15.94
#